data_AF-A0ABD0MUZ8-F1
#
_entry.id   AF-A0ABD0MUZ8-F1
#
_cell.length_a   1.000
_cell.length_b   1.000
_cell.length_c   1.000
_cell.angle_alpha   90.00
_cell.angle_beta   90.00
_cell.angle_gamma   90.00
#
_symmetry.space_group_name_H-M   'P 1'
#
loop_
_entity.id
_entity.type
_entity.pdbx_description
1 polymer ?
#
loop_
_entity_poly.entity_id
_entity_poly.type
_entity_poly.pdbx_seq_one_letter_code
_entity_poly.pdbx_strand_id
1 'polypeptide(L)'
;SEEPYFDGIFIAKDADVSSFVEEIRSKVKSTAGKGTCGASQWSAARETARRASKLDEEGLEVAVCRHGVILKGLNMYRGEIFAYPLFLQKELQAATNIHFYCTDISCKYWPYLQKTSVSMPELSPLLQMRPFLSVMHAKAHSTKCEIAWSGRNQEGAGTTAGEEVEMVNSFLSRCALTTKYMTKS
;
A
#
# COMPACT_ATOMS: atom_id res chain seq x y z
N SER A 1 29.41 -6.66 -8.34
CA SER A 1 27.99 -7.04 -8.42
C SER A 1 27.51 -6.64 -9.80
N GLU A 2 26.83 -7.49 -10.54
CA GLU A 2 26.15 -7.06 -11.77
C GLU A 2 24.99 -6.15 -11.37
N GLU A 3 24.87 -4.99 -12.02
CA GLU A 3 23.73 -4.11 -11.80
C GLU A 3 22.49 -4.69 -12.48
N PRO A 4 21.30 -4.63 -11.84
CA PRO A 4 20.08 -5.14 -12.45
C PRO A 4 19.75 -4.33 -13.71
N TYR A 5 19.54 -5.01 -14.83
CA TYR A 5 19.17 -4.38 -16.11
C TYR A 5 17.92 -3.48 -16.05
N PHE A 6 17.02 -3.73 -15.09
CA PHE A 6 15.76 -2.99 -14.91
C PHE A 6 15.66 -2.29 -13.55
N ASP A 7 16.80 -1.98 -12.93
CA ASP A 7 16.85 -1.32 -11.63
C ASP A 7 16.05 -0.01 -11.61
N GLY A 8 15.20 0.17 -10.60
CA GLY A 8 14.34 1.35 -10.43
C GLY A 8 13.17 1.48 -11.42
N ILE A 9 13.08 0.64 -12.46
CA ILE A 9 12.02 0.73 -13.46
C ILE A 9 10.71 0.22 -12.86
N PHE A 10 10.65 -1.08 -12.57
CA PHE A 10 9.45 -1.75 -12.07
C PHE A 10 9.41 -1.77 -10.54
N ILE A 11 10.46 -2.27 -9.91
CA ILE A 11 10.66 -2.18 -8.46
C ILE A 11 11.42 -0.88 -8.19
N ALA A 12 10.88 -0.04 -7.31
CA ALA A 12 11.52 1.19 -6.89
C ALA A 12 12.86 0.92 -6.20
N LYS A 13 13.80 1.86 -6.33
CA LYS A 13 15.12 1.73 -5.68
C LYS A 13 14.96 1.76 -4.17
N ASP A 14 15.62 0.84 -3.49
CA ASP A 14 15.52 0.71 -2.03
C ASP A 14 15.97 1.98 -1.30
N ALA A 15 16.95 2.69 -1.87
CA ALA A 15 17.42 3.98 -1.35
C ALA A 15 16.31 5.03 -1.35
N ASP A 16 15.57 5.17 -2.45
CA ASP A 16 14.50 6.16 -2.60
C ASP A 16 13.34 5.87 -1.63
N VAL A 17 12.95 4.59 -1.55
CA VAL A 17 11.91 4.12 -0.63
C VAL A 17 12.34 4.33 0.82
N SER A 18 13.58 4.01 1.17
CA SER A 18 14.11 4.18 2.53
C SER A 18 14.18 5.65 2.93
N SER A 19 14.68 6.52 2.05
CA SER A 19 14.71 7.96 2.26
C SER A 19 13.31 8.53 2.47
N PHE A 20 12.33 8.09 1.68
CA PHE A 20 10.94 8.52 1.83
C PHE A 20 10.33 8.06 3.16
N VAL A 21 10.56 6.80 3.56
CA VAL A 21 10.06 6.27 4.85
C VAL A 21 10.65 7.04 6.03
N GLU A 22 11.95 7.37 6.00
CA GLU A 22 12.59 8.14 7.05
C GLU A 22 12.12 9.60 7.08
N GLU A 23 11.90 10.22 5.91
CA GLU A 23 11.31 11.55 5.81
C GLU A 23 9.93 11.58 6.49
N ILE A 24 9.05 10.64 6.14
CA ILE A 24 7.72 10.51 6.72
C ILE A 24 7.78 10.33 8.24
N ARG A 25 8.68 9.48 8.74
CA ARG A 25 8.88 9.28 10.18
C ARG A 25 9.35 10.54 10.90
N SER A 26 10.21 11.33 10.26
CA SER A 26 10.73 12.56 10.85
C SER A 26 9.66 13.65 10.96
N LYS A 27 8.71 13.70 10.02
CA LYS A 27 7.69 14.76 9.93
C LYS A 27 6.35 14.38 10.54
N VAL A 28 5.99 13.09 10.56
CA VAL A 28 4.68 12.60 11.01
C VAL A 28 4.82 11.77 12.28
N LYS A 29 4.34 12.32 13.40
CA LYS A 29 4.30 11.57 14.66
C LYS A 29 3.36 10.37 14.53
N SER A 30 3.86 9.17 14.78
CA SER A 30 3.03 7.96 14.71
C SER A 30 1.97 7.93 15.80
N THR A 31 0.75 7.53 15.44
CA THR A 31 -0.33 7.26 16.38
C THR A 31 -0.24 5.80 16.81
N ALA A 32 -0.18 5.54 18.13
CA ALA A 32 -0.28 4.18 18.63
C ALA A 32 -1.72 3.66 18.43
N GLY A 33 -1.88 2.53 17.73
CA GLY A 33 -3.19 1.94 17.48
C GLY A 33 -3.08 0.50 17.01
N LYS A 34 -4.11 -0.31 17.30
CA LYS A 34 -4.26 -1.63 16.69
C LYS A 34 -4.66 -1.45 15.23
N GLY A 35 -4.05 -2.23 14.33
CA GLY A 35 -4.43 -2.29 12.91
C GLY A 35 -5.77 -2.99 12.68
N THR A 36 -6.73 -2.92 13.59
CA THR A 36 -8.02 -3.61 13.44
C THR A 36 -9.15 -2.62 13.16
N CYS A 37 -10.16 -3.06 12.42
CA CYS A 37 -11.34 -2.26 12.08
C CYS A 37 -12.59 -2.87 12.72
N GLY A 38 -13.19 -2.14 13.67
CA GLY A 38 -14.36 -2.63 14.40
C GLY A 38 -14.05 -3.91 15.19
N ALA A 39 -14.94 -4.90 15.10
CA ALA A 39 -14.81 -6.19 15.77
C ALA A 39 -14.07 -7.26 14.92
N SER A 40 -13.46 -6.87 13.79
CA SER A 40 -12.73 -7.81 12.94
C SER A 40 -11.51 -8.41 13.67
N GLN A 41 -11.24 -9.70 13.43
CA GLN A 41 -9.99 -10.35 13.88
C GLN A 41 -8.82 -10.13 12.91
N TRP A 42 -9.10 -9.60 11.71
CA TRP A 42 -8.10 -9.33 10.69
C TRP A 42 -7.30 -8.07 11.03
N SER A 43 -5.97 -8.23 11.08
CA SER A 43 -5.03 -7.13 11.33
C SER A 43 -4.60 -6.52 9.98
N ALA A 44 -4.99 -5.29 9.73
CA ALA A 44 -4.48 -4.44 8.65
C ALA A 44 -3.05 -3.94 8.91
N ALA A 45 -2.44 -3.41 7.84
CA ALA A 45 -1.21 -2.63 7.89
C ALA A 45 -1.29 -1.49 8.92
N ARG A 46 -0.12 -1.04 9.39
CA ARG A 46 0.00 -0.11 10.52
C ARG A 46 0.78 1.15 10.12
N GLU A 47 0.76 2.18 10.97
CA GLU A 47 1.66 3.32 10.77
C GLU A 47 3.13 2.93 10.96
N THR A 48 3.41 1.91 11.78
CA THR A 48 4.77 1.42 12.05
C THR A 48 4.81 -0.10 12.22
N ALA A 49 5.90 -0.70 11.76
CA ALA A 49 6.21 -2.11 11.92
C ALA A 49 7.66 -2.30 12.41
N ARG A 50 7.92 -3.34 13.19
CA ARG A 50 9.29 -3.73 13.57
C ARG A 50 9.90 -4.54 12.44
N ARG A 51 11.21 -4.37 12.24
CA ARG A 51 11.95 -5.22 11.32
C ARG A 51 12.09 -6.63 11.89
N ALA A 52 11.83 -7.64 11.09
CA ALA A 52 12.10 -9.03 11.38
C ALA A 52 13.62 -9.25 11.41
N SER A 53 14.11 -9.92 12.45
CA SER A 53 15.56 -10.16 12.59
C SER A 53 16.10 -11.22 11.62
N LYS A 54 15.21 -12.04 11.07
CA LYS A 54 15.55 -13.23 10.26
C LYS A 54 15.31 -13.04 8.76
N LEU A 55 14.75 -11.90 8.35
CA LEU A 55 14.43 -11.61 6.96
C LEU A 55 15.13 -10.31 6.56
N ASP A 56 15.73 -10.31 5.38
CA ASP A 56 16.20 -9.05 4.78
C ASP A 56 15.03 -8.27 4.24
N GLU A 57 14.25 -8.92 3.38
CA GLU A 57 13.01 -8.45 2.80
C GLU A 57 11.85 -9.20 3.44
N GLU A 58 10.88 -8.47 3.97
CA GLU A 58 9.66 -9.00 4.58
C GLU A 58 8.53 -9.17 3.56
N GLY A 59 8.65 -8.56 2.38
CA GLY A 59 7.72 -8.76 1.27
C GLY A 59 7.91 -7.76 0.13
N LEU A 60 6.97 -7.79 -0.81
CA LEU A 60 6.90 -6.91 -1.96
C LEU A 60 5.53 -6.23 -1.97
N GLU A 61 5.51 -4.91 -1.96
CA GLU A 61 4.29 -4.12 -2.15
C GLU A 61 4.16 -3.81 -3.65
N VAL A 62 2.98 -4.04 -4.24
CA VAL A 62 2.73 -3.79 -5.67
C VAL A 62 1.47 -2.97 -5.89
N ALA A 63 1.53 -2.07 -6.86
CA ALA A 63 0.39 -1.36 -7.38
C ALA A 63 -0.02 -1.94 -8.73
N VAL A 64 -1.31 -2.23 -8.88
CA VAL A 64 -1.87 -2.94 -10.03
C VAL A 64 -3.03 -2.12 -10.60
N CYS A 65 -3.12 -2.04 -11.93
CA CYS A 65 -4.26 -1.39 -12.57
C CYS A 65 -5.47 -2.34 -12.62
N ARG A 66 -6.65 -1.79 -12.96
CA ARG A 66 -7.88 -2.57 -13.12
C ARG A 66 -7.78 -3.72 -14.14
N HIS A 67 -6.84 -3.65 -15.09
CA HIS A 67 -6.62 -4.73 -16.07
C HIS A 67 -5.75 -5.88 -15.54
N GLY A 68 -5.32 -5.84 -14.27
CA GLY A 68 -4.42 -6.84 -13.69
C GLY A 68 -2.96 -6.67 -14.10
N VAL A 69 -2.60 -5.55 -14.72
CA VAL A 69 -1.21 -5.22 -15.07
C VAL A 69 -0.55 -4.52 -13.88
N ILE A 70 0.61 -5.04 -13.46
CA ILE A 70 1.41 -4.44 -12.40
C ILE A 70 2.07 -3.17 -12.93
N LEU A 71 1.88 -2.06 -12.24
CA LEU A 71 2.36 -0.74 -12.64
C LEU A 71 3.72 -0.41 -12.01
N LYS A 72 3.86 -0.68 -10.72
CA LYS A 72 5.05 -0.38 -9.92
C LYS A 72 5.05 -1.28 -8.68
N GLY A 73 6.22 -1.60 -8.16
CA GLY A 73 6.37 -2.24 -6.85
C GLY A 73 7.51 -1.65 -6.04
N LEU A 74 7.63 -2.08 -4.79
CA LEU A 74 8.75 -1.76 -3.91
C LEU A 74 9.01 -2.91 -2.93
N ASN A 75 10.26 -3.03 -2.49
CA ASN A 75 10.65 -4.00 -1.47
C ASN A 75 10.27 -3.49 -0.08
N MET A 76 9.69 -4.37 0.73
CA MET A 76 9.38 -4.10 2.14
C MET A 76 10.49 -4.65 3.02
N TYR A 77 11.33 -3.78 3.57
CA TYR A 77 12.38 -4.18 4.54
C TYR A 77 11.89 -4.27 5.98
N ARG A 78 10.62 -3.93 6.21
CA ARG A 78 9.90 -3.95 7.48
C ARG A 78 8.47 -4.34 7.14
N GLY A 79 7.72 -4.89 8.10
CA GLY A 79 6.33 -5.28 7.85
C GLY A 79 5.46 -4.14 7.27
N GLU A 80 4.23 -4.47 6.89
CA GLU A 80 3.32 -3.58 6.17
C GLU A 80 3.08 -2.25 6.90
N ILE A 81 3.67 -1.17 6.36
CA ILE A 81 3.50 0.20 6.84
C ILE A 81 2.82 1.08 5.80
N PHE A 82 2.02 2.06 6.24
CA PHE A 82 1.33 3.00 5.35
C PHE A 82 2.25 3.85 4.46
N ALA A 83 3.53 3.98 4.80
CA ALA A 83 4.49 4.70 3.97
C ALA A 83 4.74 4.00 2.62
N TYR A 84 4.58 2.68 2.53
CA TYR A 84 4.75 1.93 1.28
C TYR A 84 3.66 2.23 0.24
N PRO A 85 2.36 2.04 0.53
CA PRO A 85 1.32 2.41 -0.42
C PRO A 85 1.32 3.92 -0.70
N LEU A 86 1.75 4.76 0.25
CA LEU A 86 1.91 6.21 0.04
C LEU A 86 3.00 6.54 -0.98
N PHE A 87 4.15 5.86 -0.91
CA PHE A 87 5.21 6.02 -1.91
C PHE A 87 4.69 5.68 -3.30
N LEU A 88 4.03 4.52 -3.46
CA LEU A 88 3.46 4.10 -4.74
C LEU A 88 2.38 5.06 -5.23
N GLN A 89 1.50 5.53 -4.35
CA GLN A 89 0.46 6.50 -4.69
C GLN A 89 1.08 7.82 -5.21
N LYS A 90 2.13 8.32 -4.55
CA LYS A 90 2.84 9.54 -4.96
C LYS A 90 3.46 9.38 -6.36
N GLU A 91 4.21 8.31 -6.57
CA GLU A 91 4.88 8.03 -7.85
C GLU A 91 3.87 7.87 -8.99
N LEU A 92 2.81 7.11 -8.77
CA LEU A 92 1.80 6.85 -9.79
C LEU A 92 0.96 8.09 -10.09
N GLN A 93 0.63 8.90 -9.10
CA GLN A 93 -0.09 10.16 -9.33
C GLN A 93 0.78 11.19 -10.08
N ALA A 94 2.10 11.15 -9.90
CA ALA A 94 3.01 12.00 -10.68
C ALA A 94 3.11 11.52 -12.14
N ALA A 95 3.10 10.19 -12.37
CA ALA A 95 3.20 9.60 -13.70
C ALA A 95 1.87 9.60 -14.47
N THR A 96 0.74 9.63 -13.78
CA THR A 96 -0.59 9.39 -14.36
C THR A 96 -1.67 10.21 -13.64
N ASN A 97 -2.79 10.47 -14.31
CA ASN A 97 -3.92 11.19 -13.71
C ASN A 97 -4.92 10.21 -13.06
N ILE A 98 -4.51 9.53 -11.98
CA ILE A 98 -5.39 8.56 -11.31
C ILE A 98 -6.44 9.29 -10.48
N HIS A 99 -7.71 8.90 -10.67
CA HIS A 99 -8.83 9.43 -9.90
C HIS A 99 -9.25 8.53 -8.74
N PHE A 100 -9.01 7.22 -8.85
CA PHE A 100 -9.45 6.23 -7.88
C PHE A 100 -8.33 5.25 -7.55
N TYR A 101 -8.26 4.83 -6.30
CA TYR A 101 -7.38 3.73 -5.90
C TYR A 101 -8.10 2.79 -4.93
N CYS A 102 -7.71 1.52 -4.98
CA CYS A 102 -8.25 0.47 -4.12
C CYS A 102 -7.16 0.00 -3.17
N THR A 103 -7.49 -0.11 -1.89
CA THR A 103 -6.65 -0.78 -0.89
C THR A 103 -7.52 -1.28 0.25
N ASP A 104 -7.24 -2.46 0.78
CA ASP A 104 -7.93 -3.13 1.88
C ASP A 104 -7.81 -2.37 3.23
N ILE A 105 -6.90 -1.40 3.31
CA ILE A 105 -6.65 -0.56 4.49
C ILE A 105 -7.17 0.88 4.34
N SER A 106 -7.96 1.19 3.31
CA SER A 106 -8.40 2.56 2.98
C SER A 106 -8.98 3.32 4.19
N CYS A 107 -9.73 2.63 5.05
CA CYS A 107 -10.37 3.23 6.23
C CYS A 107 -9.39 3.77 7.29
N LYS A 108 -8.16 3.25 7.32
CA LYS A 108 -7.08 3.71 8.22
C LYS A 108 -6.06 4.54 7.47
N TYR A 109 -5.79 4.17 6.22
CA TYR A 109 -4.83 4.82 5.36
C TYR A 109 -5.26 6.25 4.99
N TRP A 110 -6.54 6.49 4.68
CA TRP A 110 -6.98 7.84 4.29
C TRP A 110 -6.85 8.88 5.41
N PRO A 111 -7.29 8.62 6.67
CA PRO A 111 -6.99 9.53 7.78
C PRO A 111 -5.50 9.76 8.02
N TYR A 112 -4.68 8.72 7.82
CA TYR A 112 -3.23 8.84 7.89
C TYR A 112 -2.69 9.78 6.80
N LEU A 113 -3.15 9.65 5.55
CA LEU A 113 -2.76 10.55 4.45
C LEU A 113 -3.20 12.00 4.71
N GLN A 114 -4.41 12.21 5.23
CA GLN A 114 -4.89 13.55 5.61
C GLN A 114 -3.96 14.20 6.65
N LYS A 115 -3.63 13.46 7.72
CA LYS A 115 -2.68 13.91 8.74
C LYS A 115 -1.29 14.18 8.18
N THR A 116 -0.80 13.29 7.31
CA THR A 116 0.51 13.39 6.69
C THR A 116 0.59 14.63 5.79
N SER A 117 -0.48 14.92 5.04
CA SER A 117 -0.56 16.09 4.15
C SER A 117 -0.54 17.42 4.91
N VAL A 118 -0.94 17.46 6.18
CA VAL A 118 -0.79 18.65 7.04
C VAL A 118 0.68 18.92 7.36
N SER A 119 1.45 17.86 7.65
CA SER A 119 2.90 17.96 7.93
C SER A 119 3.76 18.07 6.67
N MET A 120 3.24 17.58 5.54
CA MET A 120 3.89 17.50 4.23
C MET A 120 2.92 18.00 3.15
N PRO A 121 2.79 19.33 2.98
CA PRO A 121 1.84 19.93 2.04
C PRO A 121 1.98 19.45 0.59
N GLU A 122 3.18 19.00 0.21
CA GLU A 122 3.47 18.38 -1.09
C GLU A 122 2.63 17.13 -1.40
N LEU A 123 2.08 16.46 -0.38
CA LEU A 123 1.21 15.29 -0.53
C LEU A 123 -0.28 15.65 -0.64
N SER A 124 -0.64 16.93 -0.44
CA SER A 124 -2.03 17.39 -0.53
C SER A 124 -2.73 17.08 -1.86
N PRO A 125 -2.06 17.10 -3.04
CA PRO A 125 -2.69 16.70 -4.30
C PRO A 125 -3.23 15.26 -4.28
N LEU A 126 -2.63 14.36 -3.49
CA LEU A 126 -3.09 12.98 -3.36
C LEU A 126 -4.48 12.87 -2.72
N LEU A 127 -4.91 13.90 -1.97
CA LEU A 127 -6.24 13.98 -1.38
C LEU A 127 -7.36 14.26 -2.40
N GLN A 128 -7.01 14.56 -3.65
CA GLN A 128 -8.00 14.69 -4.74
C GLN A 128 -8.48 13.33 -5.26
N MET A 129 -7.73 12.26 -4.97
CA MET A 129 -8.09 10.90 -5.34
C MET A 129 -9.24 10.38 -4.47
N ARG A 130 -9.95 9.36 -4.96
CA ARG A 130 -11.04 8.71 -4.25
C ARG A 130 -10.65 7.29 -3.85
N PRO A 131 -10.29 7.04 -2.57
CA PRO A 131 -10.01 5.71 -2.07
C PRO A 131 -11.27 4.87 -1.97
N PHE A 132 -11.15 3.56 -2.17
CA PHE A 132 -12.19 2.61 -1.79
C PHE A 132 -11.61 1.28 -1.31
N LEU A 133 -12.40 0.58 -0.48
CA LEU A 133 -12.18 -0.82 -0.13
C LEU A 133 -12.72 -1.69 -1.26
N SER A 134 -12.00 -2.76 -1.59
CA SER A 134 -12.49 -3.78 -2.51
C SER A 134 -13.80 -4.39 -2.01
N VAL A 135 -14.61 -4.92 -2.91
CA VAL A 135 -15.96 -5.39 -2.59
C VAL A 135 -15.94 -6.50 -1.54
N MET A 136 -14.98 -7.44 -1.62
CA MET A 136 -14.88 -8.51 -0.64
C MET A 136 -14.27 -8.01 0.67
N HIS A 137 -13.20 -7.21 0.60
CA HIS A 137 -12.58 -6.66 1.81
C HIS A 137 -13.54 -5.77 2.59
N ALA A 138 -14.35 -4.94 1.92
CA ALA A 138 -15.34 -4.07 2.56
C ALA A 138 -16.28 -4.85 3.50
N LYS A 139 -16.62 -6.11 3.16
CA LYS A 139 -17.45 -7.00 3.99
C LYS A 139 -16.73 -7.54 5.24
N ALA A 140 -15.40 -7.61 5.21
CA ALA A 140 -14.58 -8.00 6.35
C ALA A 140 -14.35 -6.85 7.35
N HIS A 141 -14.61 -5.61 6.93
CA HIS A 141 -14.57 -4.42 7.79
C HIS A 141 -15.90 -4.21 8.53
N SER A 142 -15.91 -3.25 9.46
CA SER A 142 -17.17 -2.84 10.12
C SER A 142 -18.21 -2.35 9.11
N THR A 143 -19.49 -2.55 9.39
CA THR A 143 -20.60 -2.09 8.52
C THR A 143 -20.51 -0.60 8.18
N LYS A 144 -20.02 0.23 9.11
CA LYS A 144 -19.78 1.66 8.86
C LYS A 144 -18.73 1.89 7.77
N CYS A 145 -17.66 1.09 7.78
CA CYS A 145 -16.62 1.15 6.76
C CYS A 145 -17.10 0.60 5.42
N GLU A 146 -17.92 -0.45 5.42
CA GLU A 146 -18.54 -0.95 4.19
C GLU A 146 -19.37 0.15 3.52
N ILE A 147 -20.23 0.85 4.28
CA ILE A 147 -21.07 1.91 3.73
C ILE A 147 -20.22 3.08 3.21
N ALA A 148 -19.23 3.52 3.98
CA ALA A 148 -18.43 4.70 3.66
C ALA A 148 -17.40 4.47 2.54
N TRP A 149 -16.76 3.29 2.50
CA TRP A 149 -15.59 3.05 1.65
C TRP A 149 -15.83 2.01 0.56
N SER A 150 -17.00 1.38 0.46
CA SER A 150 -17.27 0.43 -0.63
C SER A 150 -17.20 1.11 -1.99
N GLY A 151 -16.42 0.54 -2.92
CA GLY A 151 -16.34 1.01 -4.30
C GLY A 151 -17.71 0.99 -5.02
N ARG A 152 -18.66 0.16 -4.56
CA ARG A 152 -20.04 0.14 -5.11
C ARG A 152 -20.81 1.42 -4.84
N ASN A 153 -20.46 2.14 -3.78
CA ASN A 153 -21.14 3.36 -3.37
C ASN A 153 -20.49 4.62 -3.97
N GLN A 154 -19.47 4.46 -4.82
CA GLN A 154 -18.75 5.57 -5.42
C GLN A 154 -19.05 5.72 -6.91
N GLU A 155 -19.65 6.85 -7.27
CA GLU A 155 -19.88 7.20 -8.67
C GLU A 155 -18.54 7.38 -9.39
N GLY A 156 -18.44 6.78 -10.59
CA GLY A 156 -17.22 6.77 -11.40
C GLY A 156 -16.27 5.60 -11.13
N ALA A 157 -16.48 4.79 -10.09
CA ALA A 157 -15.65 3.61 -9.82
C ALA A 157 -15.90 2.44 -10.79
N GLY A 158 -16.89 2.56 -11.69
CA GLY A 158 -17.12 1.65 -12.80
C GLY A 158 -17.42 0.21 -12.40
N THR A 159 -18.12 0.02 -11.26
CA THR A 159 -18.49 -1.28 -10.66
C THR A 159 -17.31 -2.26 -10.50
N THR A 160 -16.10 -1.73 -10.33
CA THR A 160 -14.91 -2.55 -10.15
C THR A 160 -14.98 -3.36 -8.84
N ALA A 161 -14.41 -4.57 -8.87
CA ALA A 161 -14.31 -5.41 -7.67
C ALA A 161 -13.20 -4.90 -6.73
N GLY A 162 -12.09 -4.39 -7.29
CA GLY A 162 -10.95 -3.91 -6.52
C GLY A 162 -10.06 -5.04 -5.97
N GLU A 163 -10.15 -6.25 -6.54
CA GLU A 163 -9.43 -7.46 -6.10
C GLU A 163 -8.22 -7.78 -6.99
N GLU A 164 -7.83 -6.87 -7.89
CA GLU A 164 -6.80 -7.11 -8.90
C GLU A 164 -5.42 -7.35 -8.28
N VAL A 165 -5.11 -6.61 -7.20
CA VAL A 165 -3.89 -6.82 -6.41
C VAL A 165 -3.87 -8.20 -5.78
N GLU A 166 -5.00 -8.69 -5.26
CA GLU A 166 -5.09 -10.04 -4.66
C GLU A 166 -4.88 -11.16 -5.68
N MET A 167 -5.39 -10.98 -6.91
CA MET A 167 -5.13 -11.92 -8.00
C MET A 167 -3.65 -11.97 -8.36
N VAL A 168 -2.99 -10.80 -8.44
CA VAL A 168 -1.55 -10.69 -8.68
C VAL A 168 -0.76 -11.31 -7.53
N ASN A 169 -1.12 -11.02 -6.28
CA ASN A 169 -0.48 -11.59 -5.09
C ASN A 169 -0.62 -13.11 -5.06
N SER A 170 -1.78 -13.65 -5.44
CA SER A 170 -1.97 -15.09 -5.60
C SER A 170 -1.00 -15.67 -6.64
N PHE A 171 -0.84 -15.00 -7.78
CA PHE A 171 0.12 -15.40 -8.82
C PHE A 171 1.58 -15.38 -8.31
N LEU A 172 1.99 -14.27 -7.66
CA LEU A 172 3.34 -14.03 -7.15
C LEU A 172 3.69 -14.87 -5.92
N SER A 173 2.69 -15.31 -5.14
CA SER A 173 2.90 -16.15 -3.95
C SER A 173 3.70 -17.43 -4.25
N ARG A 174 3.61 -17.93 -5.49
CA ARG A 174 4.38 -19.08 -5.97
C ARG A 174 5.87 -18.80 -6.04
N CYS A 175 6.26 -17.56 -6.37
CA CYS A 175 7.65 -17.11 -6.32
C CYS A 175 8.13 -16.98 -4.86
N ALA A 176 7.27 -16.44 -3.98
CA ALA A 176 7.59 -16.30 -2.56
C ALA A 176 7.93 -17.65 -1.88
N LEU A 177 7.34 -18.75 -2.33
CA LEU A 177 7.67 -20.09 -1.83
C LEU A 177 9.14 -20.49 -2.08
N THR A 178 9.74 -19.98 -3.15
CA THR A 178 11.13 -20.25 -3.49
C THR A 178 12.09 -19.28 -2.80
N THR A 179 11.70 -18.01 -2.64
CA THR A 179 12.58 -16.97 -2.08
C THR A 179 12.61 -16.96 -0.55
N LYS A 180 11.59 -17.49 0.13
CA LYS A 180 11.53 -17.52 1.61
C LYS A 180 12.67 -18.30 2.29
N TYR A 181 13.38 -19.15 1.55
CA TYR A 181 14.52 -19.93 2.05
C TYR A 181 15.87 -19.34 1.66
N MET A 182 15.89 -18.21 0.94
CA MET A 182 17.13 -17.55 0.59
C MET A 182 17.79 -17.00 1.84
N THR A 183 19.09 -17.27 1.98
CA THR A 183 19.89 -16.74 3.07
C THR A 183 20.11 -15.26 2.88
N LYS A 184 20.15 -14.55 4.01
CA LYS A 184 20.49 -13.14 4.08
C LYS A 184 21.82 -12.86 3.35
N SER A 185 21.81 -11.85 2.49
CA SER A 185 22.97 -11.42 1.69
C SER A 185 23.91 -10.51 2.47
#